data_AF-A0A957G691-F1
#
_entry.id   AF-A0A957G691-F1
#
_cell.length_a   1.000
_cell.length_b   1.000
_cell.length_c   1.000
_cell.angle_alpha   90.00
_cell.angle_beta   90.00
_cell.angle_gamma   90.00
#
_symmetry.space_group_name_H-M   'P 1'
#
loop_
_entity.id
_entity.type
_entity.pdbx_description
1 polymer ?
#
loop_
_entity_poly.entity_id
_entity_poly.type
_entity_poly.pdbx_seq_one_letter_code
_entity_poly.pdbx_strand_id
1 'polypeptide(L)'
;MDFAFGTLSTDALQRYHHQLLRQGVRHGHEIEPRKPAAHQPLTLFATVGVDVTAEAMACYYTTDGSEPTGQRGVAHNGQVAIFQNIATTWDNFVWGYTTRWATTLPGFARGTRLRYRIGAWSAGGEELFADYPDLKLSAENAAHRHFSQKLPPDPAIRWGAPRPGTIFTLTIGQPGAPDWAYQAIIYHLMIDRFYPG
;
A
#
# COMPACT_ATOMS: atom_id res chain seq x y z
N MET A 1 6.96 33.61 -9.09
CA MET A 1 7.07 32.75 -7.89
C MET A 1 6.05 31.64 -8.07
N ASP A 2 6.49 30.42 -8.40
CA ASP A 2 5.61 29.25 -8.39
C ASP A 2 5.51 28.74 -6.95
N PHE A 3 4.44 29.15 -6.26
CA PHE A 3 4.06 28.56 -4.99
C PHE A 3 3.19 27.34 -5.30
N ALA A 4 3.80 26.17 -5.39
CA ALA A 4 3.04 24.94 -5.29
C ALA A 4 2.55 24.82 -3.84
N PHE A 5 1.23 24.94 -3.61
CA PHE A 5 0.65 24.56 -2.33
C PHE A 5 0.50 23.05 -2.30
N GLY A 6 0.95 22.37 -1.25
CA GLY A 6 0.71 20.93 -1.11
C GLY A 6 1.74 20.17 -0.30
N THR A 7 1.51 18.87 -0.19
CA THR A 7 2.29 17.91 0.62
C THR A 7 3.69 17.59 0.06
N LEU A 8 4.07 18.17 -1.08
CA LEU A 8 5.37 18.00 -1.75
C LEU A 8 6.00 19.34 -2.17
N SER A 9 5.54 20.44 -1.58
CA SER A 9 5.88 21.81 -1.99
C SER A 9 7.26 22.28 -1.55
N THR A 10 7.87 21.62 -0.56
CA THR A 10 9.19 21.97 -0.03
C THR A 10 10.08 20.74 0.04
N ASP A 11 11.40 20.93 -0.01
CA ASP A 11 12.37 19.82 0.09
C ASP A 11 12.21 19.02 1.40
N ALA A 12 11.78 19.67 2.48
CA ALA A 12 11.49 19.01 3.75
C ALA A 12 10.29 18.07 3.61
N LEU A 13 9.21 18.51 2.96
CA LEU A 13 8.01 17.70 2.74
C LEU A 13 8.24 16.59 1.71
N GLN A 14 9.04 16.84 0.66
CA GLN A 14 9.44 15.83 -0.31
C GLN A 14 10.29 14.73 0.33
N ARG A 15 11.32 15.09 1.12
CA ARG A 15 12.13 14.12 1.86
C ARG A 15 11.27 13.29 2.82
N TYR A 16 10.39 13.94 3.56
CA TYR A 16 9.46 13.26 4.47
C TYR A 16 8.55 12.28 3.73
N HIS A 17 8.01 12.65 2.56
CA HIS A 17 7.22 11.74 1.74
C HIS A 17 8.01 10.50 1.29
N HIS A 18 9.27 10.67 0.85
CA HIS A 18 10.12 9.54 0.48
C HIS A 18 10.45 8.61 1.66
N GLN A 19 10.56 9.15 2.87
CA GLN A 19 10.71 8.37 4.10
C GLN A 19 9.43 7.60 4.43
N LEU A 20 8.26 8.26 4.37
CA LEU A 20 6.97 7.62 4.63
C LEU A 20 6.72 6.40 3.75
N LEU A 21 7.05 6.48 2.46
CA LEU A 21 6.93 5.38 1.50
C LEU A 21 7.76 4.13 1.87
N ARG A 22 8.75 4.28 2.75
CA ARG A 22 9.65 3.22 3.23
C ARG A 22 9.47 2.92 4.71
N GLN A 23 8.47 3.53 5.33
CA GLN A 23 8.16 3.39 6.74
C GLN A 23 7.03 2.37 6.94
N GLY A 24 7.10 1.62 8.02
CA GLY A 24 6.02 0.72 8.42
C GLY A 24 5.95 -0.54 7.57
N VAL A 25 4.74 -1.06 7.36
CA VAL A 25 4.49 -2.17 6.43
C VAL A 25 3.79 -1.59 5.20
N ARG A 26 4.33 -1.85 4.00
CA ARG A 26 3.83 -1.30 2.74
C ARG A 26 3.40 -2.41 1.80
N HIS A 27 2.13 -2.40 1.43
CA HIS A 27 1.63 -3.26 0.37
C HIS A 27 1.40 -2.47 -0.92
N GLY A 28 0.83 -1.26 -0.82
CA GLY A 28 0.70 -0.35 -1.97
C GLY A 28 -0.08 -0.92 -3.16
N HIS A 29 -0.96 -1.89 -2.93
CA HIS A 29 -1.68 -2.65 -3.97
C HIS A 29 -0.76 -3.41 -4.95
N GLU A 30 0.46 -3.75 -4.54
CA GLU A 30 1.42 -4.44 -5.39
C GLU A 30 1.10 -5.94 -5.48
N ILE A 31 0.56 -6.34 -6.64
CA ILE A 31 0.20 -7.72 -6.96
C ILE A 31 0.66 -8.11 -8.36
N GLU A 32 0.93 -9.40 -8.56
CA GLU A 32 1.29 -9.97 -9.85
C GLU A 32 0.49 -11.26 -10.13
N PRO A 33 -0.25 -11.35 -11.25
CA PRO A 33 -0.49 -10.29 -12.23
C PRO A 33 -1.38 -9.16 -11.67
N ARG A 34 -1.24 -7.93 -12.19
CA ARG A 34 -2.09 -6.78 -11.81
C ARG A 34 -3.59 -7.00 -12.04
N LYS A 35 -3.93 -7.85 -13.00
CA LYS A 35 -5.30 -8.26 -13.33
C LYS A 35 -5.34 -9.78 -13.44
N PRO A 36 -5.55 -10.52 -12.34
CA PRO A 36 -5.58 -11.97 -12.39
C PRO A 36 -6.80 -12.48 -13.16
N ALA A 37 -6.54 -13.37 -14.11
CA ALA A 37 -7.57 -14.12 -14.79
C ALA A 37 -8.21 -15.15 -13.85
N ALA A 38 -9.36 -15.69 -14.25
CA ALA A 38 -9.98 -16.77 -13.51
C ALA A 38 -9.05 -18.00 -13.44
N HIS A 39 -8.97 -18.62 -12.27
CA HIS A 39 -8.13 -19.76 -11.93
C HIS A 39 -6.62 -19.52 -12.10
N GLN A 40 -6.20 -18.27 -12.30
CA GLN A 40 -4.80 -17.90 -12.34
C GLN A 40 -4.32 -17.56 -10.91
N PRO A 41 -3.23 -18.17 -10.41
CA PRO A 41 -2.61 -17.77 -9.16
C PRO A 41 -2.18 -16.29 -9.19
N LEU A 42 -2.18 -15.66 -8.02
CA LEU A 42 -1.68 -14.29 -7.88
C LEU A 42 -0.72 -14.20 -6.71
N THR A 43 0.31 -13.38 -6.86
CA THR A 43 1.31 -13.12 -5.84
C THR A 43 1.09 -11.74 -5.25
N LEU A 44 1.04 -11.66 -3.93
CA LEU A 44 1.02 -10.43 -3.16
C LEU A 44 2.44 -10.08 -2.72
N PHE A 45 2.78 -8.80 -2.76
CA PHE A 45 4.06 -8.30 -2.27
C PHE A 45 3.87 -7.34 -1.11
N ALA A 46 4.82 -7.34 -0.18
CA ALA A 46 4.88 -6.32 0.85
C ALA A 46 6.33 -5.98 1.20
N THR A 47 6.56 -4.75 1.63
CA THR A 47 7.86 -4.28 2.10
C THR A 47 7.74 -3.85 3.55
N VAL A 48 8.69 -4.25 4.38
CA VAL A 48 8.81 -3.79 5.76
C VAL A 48 9.95 -2.78 5.84
N GLY A 49 9.62 -1.61 6.38
CA GLY A 49 10.53 -0.51 6.63
C GLY A 49 11.49 -0.76 7.78
N VAL A 50 12.54 0.05 7.85
CA VAL A 50 13.60 -0.05 8.87
C VAL A 50 13.11 0.16 10.30
N ASP A 51 11.95 0.79 10.45
CA ASP A 51 11.34 1.15 11.72
C ASP A 51 10.40 0.05 12.27
N VAL A 52 10.34 -1.10 11.60
CA VAL A 52 9.54 -2.25 12.00
C VAL A 52 10.40 -3.51 11.92
N THR A 53 10.49 -4.23 13.04
CA THR A 53 11.09 -5.56 13.05
C THR A 53 10.00 -6.59 12.79
N ALA A 54 10.05 -7.25 11.63
CA ALA A 54 9.13 -8.31 11.26
C ALA A 54 9.89 -9.63 11.07
N GLU A 55 9.47 -10.66 11.80
CA GLU A 55 9.98 -12.03 11.69
C GLU A 55 8.98 -12.93 10.96
N ALA A 56 7.70 -12.57 11.01
CA ALA A 56 6.62 -13.27 10.33
C ALA A 56 5.63 -12.26 9.72
N MET A 57 4.99 -12.69 8.63
CA MET A 57 3.98 -11.91 7.93
C MET A 57 2.93 -12.84 7.32
N ALA A 58 1.67 -12.42 7.36
CA ALA A 58 0.55 -13.19 6.82
C ALA A 58 -0.46 -12.29 6.09
N CYS A 59 -1.09 -12.87 5.07
CA CYS A 59 -2.28 -12.37 4.42
C CYS A 59 -3.50 -13.12 4.97
N TYR A 60 -4.46 -12.40 5.54
CA TYR A 60 -5.79 -12.94 5.85
C TYR A 60 -6.73 -12.54 4.73
N TYR A 61 -7.45 -13.49 4.13
CA TYR A 61 -8.29 -13.21 2.98
C TYR A 61 -9.61 -13.98 2.97
N THR A 62 -10.62 -13.41 2.33
CA THR A 62 -11.96 -13.98 2.13
C THR A 62 -12.31 -13.91 0.65
N THR A 63 -13.08 -14.88 0.16
CA THR A 63 -13.47 -14.98 -1.26
C THR A 63 -14.96 -14.68 -1.49
N ASP A 64 -15.73 -14.55 -0.42
CA ASP A 64 -17.16 -14.25 -0.41
C ASP A 64 -17.47 -12.75 -0.29
N GLY A 65 -16.43 -11.91 -0.14
CA GLY A 65 -16.55 -10.48 0.08
C GLY A 65 -16.80 -10.05 1.52
N SER A 66 -16.81 -10.98 2.49
CA SER A 66 -16.81 -10.63 3.93
C SER A 66 -15.48 -9.99 4.34
N GLU A 67 -15.42 -9.35 5.51
CA GLU A 67 -14.17 -8.73 5.97
C GLU A 67 -13.23 -9.77 6.60
N PRO A 68 -11.99 -9.93 6.09
CA PRO A 68 -11.05 -10.87 6.67
C PRO A 68 -10.60 -10.39 8.05
N THR A 69 -10.61 -11.31 9.00
CA THR A 69 -10.11 -11.07 10.36
C THR A 69 -9.15 -12.17 10.74
N GLY A 70 -8.09 -11.81 11.43
CA GLY A 70 -7.05 -12.73 11.84
C GLY A 70 -5.98 -11.98 12.60
N GLN A 71 -5.15 -12.74 13.29
CA GLN A 71 -4.04 -12.22 14.06
C GLN A 71 -2.92 -13.26 14.17
N ARG A 72 -1.67 -12.80 14.04
CA ARG A 72 -0.44 -13.59 14.18
C ARG A 72 -0.45 -14.92 13.42
N GLY A 73 -0.92 -14.91 12.19
CA GLY A 73 -0.96 -16.07 11.31
C GLY A 73 -2.17 -16.99 11.52
N VAL A 74 -3.11 -16.62 12.40
CA VAL A 74 -4.35 -17.36 12.64
C VAL A 74 -5.52 -16.56 12.09
N ALA A 75 -6.27 -17.13 11.13
CA ALA A 75 -7.50 -16.52 10.62
C ALA A 75 -8.66 -16.76 11.59
N HIS A 76 -9.43 -15.72 11.88
CA HIS A 76 -10.71 -15.79 12.59
C HIS A 76 -11.89 -15.76 11.62
N ASN A 77 -11.79 -14.99 10.53
CA ASN A 77 -12.71 -15.02 9.39
C ASN A 77 -11.92 -15.07 8.08
N GLY A 78 -12.17 -16.10 7.28
CA GLY A 78 -11.48 -16.35 6.02
C GLY A 78 -10.34 -17.38 6.13
N GLN A 79 -9.35 -17.21 5.26
CA GLN A 79 -8.18 -18.08 5.12
C GLN A 79 -6.90 -17.28 5.36
N VAL A 80 -5.79 -17.98 5.58
CA VAL A 80 -4.48 -17.36 5.81
C VAL A 80 -3.46 -17.89 4.82
N ALA A 81 -2.63 -16.98 4.29
CA ALA A 81 -1.44 -17.31 3.51
C ALA A 81 -0.21 -16.65 4.15
N ILE A 82 0.82 -17.44 4.43
CA ILE A 82 2.06 -16.96 5.05
C ILE A 82 2.98 -16.39 3.98
N PHE A 83 3.58 -15.24 4.27
CA PHE A 83 4.60 -14.64 3.42
C PHE A 83 5.98 -15.22 3.69
N GLN A 84 6.79 -15.25 2.64
CA GLN A 84 8.21 -15.55 2.72
C GLN A 84 9.00 -14.28 2.45
N ASN A 85 10.08 -14.07 3.21
CA ASN A 85 11.05 -13.02 2.91
C ASN A 85 11.82 -13.43 1.65
N ILE A 86 11.70 -12.63 0.58
CA ILE A 86 12.31 -12.91 -0.72
C ILE A 86 13.56 -12.05 -0.96
N ALA A 87 13.73 -10.94 -0.24
CA ALA A 87 14.91 -10.10 -0.36
C ALA A 87 15.10 -9.22 0.88
N THR A 88 16.37 -8.96 1.22
CA THR A 88 16.77 -7.95 2.20
C THR A 88 17.74 -6.99 1.52
N THR A 89 17.39 -5.70 1.49
CA THR A 89 18.14 -4.69 0.74
C THR A 89 18.50 -3.51 1.61
N TRP A 90 19.72 -2.98 1.46
CA TRP A 90 20.11 -1.72 2.08
C TRP A 90 19.46 -0.55 1.33
N ASP A 91 18.73 0.31 2.04
CA ASP A 91 18.14 1.52 1.50
C ASP A 91 18.87 2.77 2.02
N ASN A 92 19.48 3.52 1.10
CA ASN A 92 20.27 4.70 1.43
C ASN A 92 19.44 5.88 1.97
N PHE A 93 18.15 5.97 1.65
CA PHE A 93 17.30 7.08 2.10
C PHE A 93 16.88 6.95 3.55
N VAL A 94 16.64 5.71 4.00
CA VAL A 94 16.26 5.41 5.40
C VAL A 94 17.43 4.85 6.21
N TRP A 95 18.62 4.74 5.60
CA TRP A 95 19.87 4.28 6.21
C TRP A 95 19.71 2.98 7.02
N GLY A 96 19.14 1.97 6.38
CA GLY A 96 18.91 0.67 7.03
C GLY A 96 18.45 -0.40 6.05
N TYR A 97 18.24 -1.60 6.59
CA TYR A 97 17.76 -2.73 5.82
C TYR A 97 16.23 -2.75 5.73
N THR A 98 15.72 -2.78 4.51
CA THR A 98 14.33 -3.07 4.21
C THR A 98 14.20 -4.53 3.78
N THR A 99 13.05 -5.15 4.08
CA THR A 99 12.79 -6.53 3.68
C THR A 99 11.58 -6.59 2.75
N ARG A 100 11.69 -7.37 1.68
CA ARG A 100 10.61 -7.62 0.72
C ARG A 100 10.08 -9.03 0.93
N TRP A 101 8.77 -9.14 0.95
CA TRP A 101 8.04 -10.35 1.25
C TRP A 101 7.08 -10.68 0.11
N ALA A 102 6.88 -11.97 -0.17
CA ALA A 102 5.88 -12.43 -1.12
C ALA A 102 5.08 -13.63 -0.60
N THR A 103 3.82 -13.73 -1.04
CA THR A 103 3.00 -14.93 -0.88
C THR A 103 2.14 -15.14 -2.13
N THR A 104 1.91 -16.39 -2.52
CA THR A 104 1.08 -16.73 -3.68
C THR A 104 -0.25 -17.30 -3.20
N LEU A 105 -1.34 -16.63 -3.57
CA LEU A 105 -2.69 -17.12 -3.37
C LEU A 105 -3.09 -18.03 -4.53
N PRO A 106 -3.97 -19.04 -4.30
CA PRO A 106 -4.49 -19.88 -5.37
C PRO A 106 -5.32 -19.05 -6.36
N GLY A 107 -5.51 -19.60 -7.56
CA GLY A 107 -6.41 -19.00 -8.55
C GLY A 107 -7.87 -19.20 -8.17
N PHE A 108 -8.68 -18.15 -8.32
CA PHE A 108 -10.10 -18.15 -7.96
C PHE A 108 -11.01 -18.08 -9.18
N ALA A 109 -12.28 -18.45 -9.01
CA ALA A 109 -13.27 -18.36 -10.08
C ALA A 109 -13.51 -16.90 -10.54
N ARG A 110 -14.01 -16.74 -11.76
CA ARG A 110 -14.41 -15.42 -12.27
C ARG A 110 -15.50 -14.81 -11.38
N GLY A 111 -15.37 -13.53 -11.07
CA GLY A 111 -16.33 -12.81 -10.24
C GLY A 111 -16.12 -12.97 -8.73
N THR A 112 -15.13 -13.77 -8.30
CA THR A 112 -14.73 -13.82 -6.89
C THR A 112 -14.34 -12.43 -6.40
N ARG A 113 -14.94 -12.00 -5.29
CA ARG A 113 -14.59 -10.77 -4.59
C ARG A 113 -13.61 -11.10 -3.48
N LEU A 114 -12.32 -11.02 -3.81
CA LEU A 114 -11.24 -11.24 -2.86
C LEU A 114 -11.09 -10.00 -2.00
N ARG A 115 -11.24 -10.15 -0.68
CA ARG A 115 -10.83 -9.13 0.30
C ARG A 115 -9.68 -9.67 1.12
N TYR A 116 -8.69 -8.84 1.41
CA TYR A 116 -7.53 -9.27 2.18
C TYR A 116 -6.92 -8.15 3.03
N ARG A 117 -6.20 -8.57 4.08
CA ARG A 117 -5.39 -7.73 4.96
C ARG A 117 -4.03 -8.40 5.15
N ILE A 118 -2.98 -7.60 5.22
CA ILE A 118 -1.62 -8.10 5.42
C ILE A 118 -1.13 -7.58 6.76
N GLY A 119 -0.64 -8.47 7.61
CA GLY A 119 -0.07 -8.14 8.92
C GLY A 119 1.35 -8.70 9.05
N ALA A 120 2.23 -7.93 9.69
CA ALA A 120 3.60 -8.33 10.00
C ALA A 120 3.87 -8.15 11.50
N TRP A 121 4.63 -9.07 12.08
CA TRP A 121 4.95 -9.07 13.52
C TRP A 121 6.30 -9.72 13.80
N SER A 122 6.84 -9.46 15.00
CA SER A 122 7.94 -10.21 15.60
C SER A 122 7.42 -11.08 16.75
N ALA A 123 8.21 -12.03 17.25
CA ALA A 123 7.80 -12.94 18.32
C ALA A 123 7.23 -12.22 19.55
N GLY A 124 7.82 -11.10 19.97
CA GLY A 124 7.39 -10.28 21.12
C GLY A 124 6.62 -9.01 20.76
N GLY A 125 6.50 -8.65 19.49
CA GLY A 125 5.89 -7.39 19.04
C GLY A 125 4.39 -7.49 18.80
N GLU A 126 3.75 -6.32 18.70
CA GLU A 126 2.40 -6.23 18.14
C GLU A 126 2.42 -6.45 16.63
N GLU A 127 1.32 -7.01 16.11
CA GLU A 127 1.12 -7.10 14.66
C GLU A 127 0.73 -5.75 14.07
N LEU A 128 1.51 -5.34 13.08
CA LEU A 128 1.32 -4.11 12.31
C LEU A 128 0.74 -4.46 10.95
N PHE A 129 -0.36 -3.81 10.59
CA PHE A 129 -1.02 -4.03 9.31
C PHE A 129 -0.41 -3.17 8.20
N ALA A 130 -0.52 -3.67 6.97
CA ALA A 130 -0.02 -3.00 5.79
C ALA A 130 -0.70 -1.64 5.56
N ASP A 131 0.09 -0.75 4.96
CA ASP A 131 -0.17 0.66 4.70
C ASP A 131 -0.34 1.53 5.95
N TYR A 132 0.12 1.04 7.11
CA TYR A 132 0.37 1.83 8.31
C TYR A 132 1.85 2.23 8.43
N PRO A 133 2.20 3.50 8.72
CA PRO A 133 1.29 4.64 8.92
C PRO A 133 0.60 5.07 7.62
N ASP A 134 -0.60 5.66 7.74
CA ASP A 134 -1.40 6.11 6.60
C ASP A 134 -0.63 7.19 5.82
N LEU A 135 -0.35 6.93 4.55
CA LEU A 135 0.48 7.80 3.72
C LEU A 135 -0.15 9.19 3.53
N LYS A 136 -1.45 9.25 3.25
CA LYS A 136 -2.15 10.49 2.94
C LYS A 136 -2.27 11.35 4.18
N LEU A 137 -2.77 10.77 5.27
CA LEU A 137 -2.94 11.45 6.54
C LEU A 137 -1.59 11.93 7.09
N SER A 138 -0.54 11.11 6.97
CA SER A 138 0.81 11.50 7.39
C SER A 138 1.35 12.68 6.60
N ALA A 139 1.13 12.70 5.27
CA ALA A 139 1.57 13.78 4.40
C ALA A 139 0.81 15.09 4.65
N GLU A 140 -0.51 15.02 4.82
CA GLU A 140 -1.36 16.18 5.15
C GLU A 140 -1.00 16.79 6.50
N ASN A 141 -0.82 15.95 7.54
CA ASN A 141 -0.41 16.44 8.85
C ASN A 141 1.00 17.03 8.84
N ALA A 142 1.94 16.47 8.08
CA ALA A 142 3.26 17.07 7.92
C ALA A 142 3.21 18.44 7.24
N ALA A 143 2.38 18.60 6.20
CA ALA A 143 2.17 19.91 5.58
C ALA A 143 1.56 20.90 6.57
N HIS A 144 0.56 20.48 7.36
CA HIS A 144 -0.03 21.33 8.40
C HIS A 144 0.99 21.75 9.46
N ARG A 145 1.80 20.82 9.97
CA ARG A 145 2.90 21.12 10.92
C ARG A 145 3.91 22.12 10.33
N HIS A 146 4.28 21.93 9.07
CA HIS A 146 5.24 22.79 8.39
C HIS A 146 4.72 24.20 8.16
N PHE A 147 3.52 24.35 7.60
CA PHE A 147 2.99 25.66 7.23
C PHE A 147 2.31 26.39 8.38
N SER A 148 1.46 25.71 9.15
CA SER A 148 0.66 26.34 10.20
C SER A 148 1.45 26.47 11.51
N GLN A 149 2.22 25.45 11.88
CA GLN A 149 2.93 25.42 13.16
C GLN A 149 4.40 25.85 13.04
N LYS A 150 4.92 26.03 11.82
CA LYS A 150 6.33 26.33 11.53
C LYS A 150 7.29 25.30 12.16
N LEU A 151 6.84 24.06 12.32
CA LEU A 151 7.62 22.94 12.83
C LEU A 151 8.04 22.02 11.68
N PRO A 152 9.23 21.42 11.73
CA PRO A 152 9.62 20.44 10.73
C PRO A 152 8.69 19.21 10.75
N PRO A 153 8.50 18.52 9.60
CA PRO A 153 7.93 17.19 9.57
C PRO A 153 8.71 16.24 10.49
N ASP A 154 8.00 15.34 11.16
CA ASP A 154 8.60 14.39 12.10
C ASP A 154 8.22 12.95 11.71
N PRO A 155 9.16 12.15 11.19
CA PRO A 155 8.93 10.76 10.79
C PRO A 155 8.71 9.81 11.97
N ALA A 156 8.99 10.23 13.22
CA ALA A 156 8.67 9.42 14.39
C ALA A 156 7.15 9.39 14.67
N ILE A 157 6.40 10.38 14.19
CA ILE A 157 4.95 10.45 14.39
C ILE A 157 4.24 9.59 13.34
N ARG A 158 3.64 8.49 13.79
CA ARG A 158 2.86 7.59 12.94
C ARG A 158 1.39 7.98 12.94
N TRP A 159 0.90 8.48 11.80
CA TRP A 159 -0.51 8.85 11.65
C TRP A 159 -1.35 7.68 11.13
N GLY A 160 -2.61 7.65 11.55
CA GLY A 160 -3.58 6.61 11.21
C GLY A 160 -3.82 5.63 12.34
N ALA A 161 -4.77 4.71 12.14
CA ALA A 161 -5.04 3.65 13.10
C ALA A 161 -4.26 2.39 12.70
N PRO A 162 -3.47 1.77 13.60
CA PRO A 162 -2.76 0.54 13.29
C PRO A 162 -3.72 -0.66 13.14
N ARG A 163 -4.96 -0.54 13.62
CA ARG A 163 -6.03 -1.54 13.52
C ARG A 163 -7.37 -0.90 13.15
N PRO A 164 -8.22 -1.60 12.38
CA PRO A 164 -8.00 -2.91 11.78
C PRO A 164 -6.97 -2.89 10.62
N GLY A 165 -6.48 -1.74 10.20
CA GLY A 165 -5.58 -1.65 9.04
C GLY A 165 -6.34 -1.77 7.73
N THR A 166 -5.63 -1.59 6.62
CA THR A 166 -6.23 -1.43 5.29
C THR A 166 -6.80 -2.76 4.76
N ILE A 167 -8.08 -2.75 4.38
CA ILE A 167 -8.70 -3.85 3.64
C ILE A 167 -8.52 -3.60 2.15
N PHE A 168 -7.79 -4.49 1.49
CA PHE A 168 -7.63 -4.50 0.05
C PHE A 168 -8.76 -5.31 -0.59
N THR A 169 -9.26 -4.86 -1.74
CA THR A 169 -10.31 -5.55 -2.48
C THR A 169 -9.89 -5.75 -3.93
N LEU A 170 -10.09 -6.96 -4.44
CA LEU A 170 -9.81 -7.34 -5.81
C LEU A 170 -10.98 -8.15 -6.37
N THR A 171 -11.35 -7.89 -7.64
CA THR A 171 -12.33 -8.70 -8.36
C THR A 171 -11.60 -9.55 -9.40
N ILE A 172 -11.83 -10.86 -9.38
CA ILE A 172 -11.11 -11.81 -10.23
C ILE A 172 -11.75 -11.91 -11.61
N GLY A 173 -10.91 -11.90 -12.65
CA GLY A 173 -11.35 -12.02 -14.04
C GLY A 173 -12.10 -10.80 -14.55
N GLN A 174 -11.70 -9.59 -14.15
CA GLN A 174 -12.20 -8.36 -14.78
C GLN A 174 -11.81 -8.32 -16.26
N PRO A 175 -12.67 -7.80 -17.15
CA PRO A 175 -12.31 -7.61 -18.54
C PRO A 175 -11.10 -6.68 -18.69
N GLY A 176 -10.32 -6.90 -19.73
CA GLY A 176 -9.24 -6.00 -20.12
C GLY A 176 -9.77 -4.62 -20.50
N ALA A 177 -8.84 -3.68 -20.77
CA ALA A 177 -9.23 -2.48 -21.50
C ALA A 177 -9.79 -2.90 -22.88
N PRO A 178 -10.80 -2.20 -23.41
CA PRO A 178 -11.34 -2.51 -24.72
C PRO A 178 -10.29 -2.32 -25.82
N ASP A 179 -10.34 -3.11 -26.89
CA ASP A 179 -9.30 -3.14 -27.92
C ASP A 179 -9.02 -1.77 -28.55
N TRP A 180 -10.07 -0.96 -28.77
CA TRP A 180 -9.94 0.39 -29.33
C TRP A 180 -9.05 1.31 -28.48
N ALA A 181 -8.96 1.08 -27.17
CA ALA A 181 -8.17 1.93 -26.27
C ALA A 181 -6.66 1.81 -26.54
N TYR A 182 -6.18 0.68 -27.06
CA TYR A 182 -4.77 0.50 -27.42
C TYR A 182 -4.36 1.24 -28.70
N GLN A 183 -5.35 1.64 -29.51
CA GLN A 183 -5.15 2.36 -30.77
C GLN A 183 -5.57 3.84 -30.67
N ALA A 184 -6.18 4.24 -29.56
CA ALA A 184 -6.68 5.58 -29.37
C ALA A 184 -5.53 6.60 -29.18
N ILE A 185 -5.64 7.74 -29.86
CA ILE A 185 -4.87 8.94 -29.55
C ILE A 185 -5.74 9.82 -28.66
N ILE A 186 -5.41 9.91 -27.37
CA ILE A 186 -6.21 10.62 -26.38
C ILE A 186 -5.70 12.06 -26.26
N TYR A 187 -6.57 13.04 -26.54
CA TYR A 187 -6.33 14.45 -26.25
C TYR A 187 -6.99 14.84 -24.94
N HIS A 188 -6.20 15.38 -24.00
CA HIS A 188 -6.73 15.99 -22.79
C HIS A 188 -7.02 17.46 -23.07
N LEU A 189 -8.31 17.84 -23.06
CA LEU A 189 -8.75 19.21 -23.29
C LEU A 189 -9.20 19.83 -21.97
N MET A 190 -8.55 20.93 -21.57
CA MET A 190 -9.05 21.76 -20.48
C MET A 190 -10.01 22.78 -21.05
N ILE A 191 -11.32 22.53 -20.88
CA ILE A 191 -12.41 23.30 -21.53
C ILE A 191 -12.24 24.81 -21.30
N ASP A 192 -11.93 25.22 -20.05
CA ASP A 192 -11.75 26.61 -19.64
C ASP A 192 -10.60 27.35 -20.38
N ARG A 193 -9.64 26.60 -20.94
CA ARG A 193 -8.45 27.15 -21.62
C ARG A 193 -8.33 26.74 -23.08
N PHE A 194 -9.29 25.98 -23.60
CA PHE A 194 -9.20 25.46 -24.96
C PHE A 194 -9.68 26.48 -25.98
N TYR A 195 -10.85 27.09 -25.75
CA TYR A 195 -11.41 28.08 -26.67
C TYR A 195 -12.44 28.98 -25.95
N PRO A 196 -12.24 30.31 -25.89
CA PRO A 196 -13.14 31.22 -25.18
C PRO A 196 -14.43 31.61 -25.94
N GLY A 197 -14.66 31.10 -27.16
CA GLY A 197 -15.77 31.51 -28.05
C GLY A 197 -15.31 32.32 -29.24
#